data_AF-A0A6A2WQ92-F1
#
_entry.id   AF-A0A6A2WQ92-F1
#
_cell.length_a   1.000
_cell.length_b   1.000
_cell.length_c   1.000
_cell.angle_alpha   90.00
_cell.angle_beta   90.00
_cell.angle_gamma   90.00
#
_symmetry.space_group_name_H-M   'P 1'
#
loop_
_entity.id
_entity.type
_entity.pdbx_description
1 polymer ?
#
loop_
_entity_poly.entity_id
_entity_poly.type
_entity_poly.pdbx_seq_one_letter_code
_entity_poly.pdbx_strand_id
1 'polypeptide(L)'
;MLQLNHNYPKNTTSTLLVHWSPPSSGYLKLNTDGASQCNQGVAGADDLLRDENGAWVMGFTAHLGTCTSVAAELFAIRMGISLA
;
A
#
# COMPACT_ATOMS: atom_id res chain seq x y z
N MET A 1 -39.82 -9.55 -31.81
CA MET A 1 -38.36 -9.76 -31.74
C MET A 1 -37.71 -8.56 -32.41
N LEU A 2 -37.18 -7.63 -31.62
CA LEU A 2 -36.32 -6.53 -32.11
C LEU A 2 -35.01 -6.65 -31.33
N GLN A 3 -33.93 -7.02 -32.00
CA GLN A 3 -32.60 -7.00 -31.41
C GLN A 3 -32.05 -5.58 -31.50
N LEU A 4 -31.75 -4.97 -30.35
CA LEU A 4 -31.07 -3.67 -30.29
C LEU A 4 -29.55 -3.91 -30.37
N ASN A 5 -28.94 -3.48 -31.48
CA ASN A 5 -27.49 -3.48 -31.65
C ASN A 5 -26.83 -2.49 -30.67
N HIS A 6 -26.16 -3.00 -29.64
CA HIS A 6 -25.36 -2.19 -28.70
C HIS A 6 -23.97 -1.89 -29.29
N ASN A 7 -23.87 -0.81 -30.07
CA ASN A 7 -22.60 -0.17 -30.39
C ASN A 7 -22.21 0.80 -29.28
N TYR A 8 -21.71 0.29 -28.16
CA TYR A 8 -21.04 1.12 -27.15
C TYR A 8 -19.58 1.36 -27.57
N PRO A 9 -19.09 2.61 -27.57
CA PRO A 9 -17.68 2.89 -27.82
C PRO A 9 -16.83 2.18 -26.75
N LYS A 10 -15.88 1.36 -27.21
CA LYS A 10 -14.90 0.72 -26.33
C LYS A 10 -14.06 1.82 -25.70
N ASN A 11 -14.22 2.05 -24.40
CA ASN A 11 -13.41 2.99 -23.66
C ASN A 11 -11.96 2.45 -23.62
N THR A 12 -11.05 3.07 -24.37
CA THR A 12 -9.64 2.66 -24.44
C THR A 12 -8.98 2.93 -23.09
N THR A 13 -8.93 1.92 -22.24
CA THR A 13 -8.25 1.97 -20.95
C THR A 13 -6.74 1.90 -21.19
N SER A 14 -6.05 3.02 -21.07
CA SER A 14 -4.59 3.05 -21.06
C SER A 14 -4.11 2.38 -19.76
N THR A 15 -3.37 1.29 -19.86
CA THR A 15 -2.74 0.64 -18.72
C THR A 15 -1.41 1.33 -18.47
N LEU A 16 -1.28 2.04 -17.34
CA LEU A 16 -0.01 2.62 -16.91
C LEU A 16 0.79 1.58 -16.15
N LEU A 17 1.98 1.25 -16.65
CA LEU A 17 2.92 0.41 -15.91
C LEU A 17 3.56 1.25 -14.79
N VAL A 18 3.25 0.92 -13.55
CA VAL A 18 3.89 1.52 -12.37
C VAL A 18 4.93 0.54 -11.84
N HIS A 19 6.17 1.01 -11.66
CA HIS A 19 7.22 0.24 -11.03
C HIS A 19 7.72 0.95 -9.77
N TRP A 20 8.11 0.17 -8.77
CA TRP A 20 8.85 0.70 -7.62
C TRP A 20 10.26 1.07 -8.06
N SER A 21 10.77 2.20 -7.57
CA SER A 21 12.16 2.63 -7.73
C SER A 21 12.79 2.85 -6.36
N PRO A 22 14.11 2.66 -6.20
CA PRO A 22 14.79 3.06 -4.97
C PRO A 22 14.76 4.58 -4.77
N PRO A 23 15.00 5.08 -3.54
CA PRO A 23 15.17 6.50 -3.29
C PRO A 23 16.49 7.03 -3.87
N SER A 24 16.66 8.36 -3.88
CA SER A 24 17.94 8.98 -4.22
C SER A 24 19.02 8.64 -3.18
N SER A 25 20.29 8.73 -3.57
CA SER A 25 21.42 8.49 -2.66
C SER A 25 21.35 9.41 -1.44
N GLY A 26 21.65 8.85 -0.27
CA GLY A 26 21.54 9.50 1.03
C GLY A 26 20.14 9.49 1.66
N TYR A 27 19.15 8.85 1.02
CA TYR A 27 17.78 8.76 1.53
C TYR A 27 17.37 7.31 1.79
N LEU A 28 16.51 7.14 2.79
CA LEU A 28 15.75 5.92 3.01
C LEU A 28 14.35 6.06 2.42
N LYS A 29 13.80 4.95 1.91
CA LYS A 29 12.40 4.85 1.51
C LYS A 29 11.65 4.00 2.52
N LEU A 30 10.71 4.64 3.21
CA LEU A 30 9.76 3.98 4.10
C LEU A 30 8.53 3.55 3.30
N ASN A 31 8.27 2.24 3.25
CA ASN A 31 7.05 1.64 2.73
C ASN A 31 6.24 1.12 3.91
N THR A 32 4.94 1.45 3.99
CA THR A 32 4.05 1.01 5.08
C THR A 32 2.85 0.31 4.49
N ASP A 33 2.25 -0.61 5.25
CA ASP A 33 0.98 -1.24 4.91
C ASP A 33 0.17 -1.51 6.18
N GLY A 34 -1.14 -1.30 6.10
CA GLY A 34 -2.08 -1.56 7.19
C GLY A 34 -3.28 -2.36 6.67
N ALA A 35 -3.51 -3.54 7.23
CA ALA A 35 -4.58 -4.43 6.80
C ALA A 35 -5.63 -4.63 7.90
N SER A 36 -6.89 -4.79 7.49
CA SER A 36 -8.01 -5.13 8.39
C SER A 36 -8.97 -6.09 7.70
N GLN A 37 -9.35 -7.17 8.38
CA GLN A 37 -10.39 -8.09 7.95
C GLN A 37 -11.76 -7.44 8.10
N CYS A 38 -12.34 -6.96 7.01
CA CYS A 38 -13.52 -6.09 7.06
C CYS A 38 -13.21 -4.76 7.79
N ASN A 39 -13.94 -3.70 7.47
CA ASN A 39 -13.72 -2.40 8.12
C ASN A 39 -14.25 -2.49 9.56
N GLN A 40 -13.35 -2.65 10.56
CA GLN A 40 -13.57 -3.03 11.97
C GLN A 40 -13.42 -4.52 12.33
N GLY A 41 -12.54 -5.29 11.66
CA GLY A 41 -12.17 -6.63 12.14
C GLY A 41 -10.69 -6.76 12.49
N VAL A 42 -10.20 -7.99 12.50
CA VAL A 42 -8.81 -8.28 12.91
C VAL A 42 -7.84 -7.56 11.99
N ALA A 43 -6.90 -6.82 12.57
CA ALA A 43 -6.03 -5.92 11.85
C ALA A 43 -4.55 -6.11 12.23
N GLY A 44 -3.70 -5.73 11.28
CA GLY A 44 -2.25 -5.69 11.43
C GLY A 44 -1.66 -4.50 10.68
N ALA A 45 -0.44 -4.15 11.02
CA ALA A 45 0.30 -3.07 10.39
C ALA A 45 1.78 -3.45 10.31
N ASP A 46 2.38 -3.17 9.15
CA ASP A 46 3.77 -3.50 8.84
C ASP A 46 4.47 -2.31 8.18
N ASP A 47 5.80 -2.30 8.25
CA ASP A 47 6.61 -1.38 7.45
C ASP A 47 7.90 -2.02 6.92
N LEU A 48 8.57 -1.25 6.06
CA LEU A 48 9.79 -1.65 5.37
C LEU A 48 10.62 -0.41 5.02
N LEU A 49 11.76 -0.26 5.66
CA LEU A 49 12.79 0.72 5.30
C LEU A 49 13.79 0.11 4.32
N ARG A 50 14.01 0.81 3.21
CA ARG A 50 14.99 0.45 2.19
C ARG A 50 15.98 1.57 1.92
N ASP A 51 17.22 1.19 1.63
CA ASP A 51 18.27 2.14 1.25
C ASP A 51 18.17 2.55 -0.25
N GLU A 52 19.13 3.36 -0.69
CA GLU A 52 19.30 3.80 -2.08
C GLU A 52 19.58 2.68 -3.09
N ASN A 53 20.00 1.50 -2.64
CA ASN A 53 20.15 0.31 -3.47
C ASN A 53 18.86 -0.54 -3.49
N GLY A 54 17.85 -0.12 -2.73
CA GLY A 54 16.62 -0.85 -2.50
C GLY A 54 16.79 -2.08 -1.60
N ALA A 55 17.94 -2.18 -0.92
CA ALA A 55 18.20 -3.22 0.06
C ALA A 55 17.37 -2.99 1.31
N TRP A 56 16.92 -4.08 1.93
CA TRP A 56 16.22 -4.01 3.21
C TRP A 56 17.18 -3.55 4.31
N VAL A 57 16.75 -2.55 5.08
CA VAL A 57 17.50 -2.04 6.23
C VAL A 57 16.86 -2.53 7.53
N MET A 58 15.57 -2.27 7.70
CA MET A 58 14.79 -2.67 8.88
C MET A 58 13.29 -2.60 8.61
N GLY A 59 12.48 -3.11 9.55
CA GLY A 59 11.04 -2.95 9.55
C GLY A 59 10.40 -3.55 10.80
N PHE A 60 9.09 -3.38 10.95
CA PHE A 60 8.28 -3.97 12.00
C PHE A 60 7.03 -4.65 11.45
N THR A 61 6.45 -5.48 12.31
CA THR A 61 5.09 -6.01 12.14
C THR A 61 4.36 -5.91 13.47
N ALA A 62 3.07 -5.58 13.43
CA ALA A 62 2.24 -5.42 14.62
C ALA A 62 0.85 -6.03 14.43
N HIS A 63 0.43 -6.84 15.39
CA HIS A 63 -0.96 -7.22 15.56
C HIS A 63 -1.71 -6.15 16.34
N LEU A 64 -2.74 -5.53 15.72
CA LEU A 64 -3.44 -4.38 16.30
C LEU A 64 -4.76 -4.76 17.00
N GLY A 65 -5.08 -6.05 17.08
CA GLY A 65 -6.39 -6.50 17.52
C GLY A 65 -7.45 -6.14 16.48
N THR A 66 -8.47 -5.38 16.86
CA THR A 66 -9.57 -5.00 15.96
C THR A 66 -9.55 -3.50 15.71
N CYS A 67 -9.41 -3.09 14.45
CA CYS A 67 -9.53 -1.68 14.06
C CYS A 67 -10.02 -1.53 12.62
N THR A 68 -10.17 -0.30 12.14
CA THR A 68 -10.46 -0.02 10.73
C THR A 68 -9.20 -0.15 9.88
N SER A 69 -9.33 -0.31 8.57
CA SER A 69 -8.18 -0.27 7.66
C SER A 69 -7.43 1.06 7.77
N VAL A 70 -8.16 2.18 7.84
CA VAL A 70 -7.57 3.52 8.00
C VAL A 70 -6.76 3.64 9.30
N ALA A 71 -7.23 3.06 10.40
CA ALA A 71 -6.49 3.06 11.66
C ALA A 71 -5.22 2.20 11.58
N ALA A 72 -5.27 1.06 10.90
CA ALA A 72 -4.11 0.20 10.67
C ALA A 72 -3.05 0.92 9.83
N GLU A 73 -3.45 1.54 8.72
CA GLU A 73 -2.58 2.33 7.84
C GLU A 73 -1.93 3.51 8.58
N LEU A 74 -2.71 4.25 9.36
CA LEU A 74 -2.19 5.37 10.14
C LEU A 74 -1.21 4.91 11.24
N PHE A 75 -1.48 3.76 11.85
CA PHE A 75 -0.54 3.15 12.80
C PHE A 75 0.76 2.77 12.10
N ALA A 76 0.69 2.17 10.91
CA ALA A 76 1.85 1.81 10.10
C ALA A 76 2.75 3.02 9.79
N ILE A 77 2.13 4.12 9.32
CA ILE A 77 2.83 5.39 9.05
C ILE A 77 3.49 5.95 10.31
N ARG A 78 2.76 6.02 11.44
CA ARG A 78 3.27 6.60 12.68
C ARG A 78 4.48 5.81 13.19
N MET A 79 4.38 4.49 13.20
CA MET A 79 5.46 3.63 13.67
C MET A 79 6.67 3.69 12.75
N GLY A 80 6.45 3.66 11.43
CA GLY A 80 7.54 3.72 10.47
C GLY A 80 8.30 5.04 10.48
N ILE A 81 7.60 6.17 10.66
CA ILE A 81 8.28 7.47 10.88
C ILE A 81 9.07 7.47 12.19
N SER A 82 8.62 6.74 13.22
CA SER A 82 9.33 6.66 14.50
C SER A 82 10.55 5.75 14.44
N LEU A 83 10.61 4.82 13.48
CA LEU A 83 11.72 3.91 13.25
C LEU A 83 12.80 4.48 12.31
N ALA A 84 12.41 5.38 11.41
CA ALA A 84 13.28 6.06 10.46
C ALA A 84 14.14 7.15 11.14
#